data_AF-A0A930UY92-F1
#
_entry.id   AF-A0A930UY92-F1
#
_cell.length_a   1.000
_cell.length_b   1.000
_cell.length_c   1.000
_cell.angle_alpha   90.00
_cell.angle_beta   90.00
_cell.angle_gamma   90.00
#
_symmetry.space_group_name_H-M   'P 1'
#
loop_
_entity.id
_entity.type
_entity.pdbx_description
1 polymer ?
#
loop_
_entity_poly.entity_id
_entity_poly.type
_entity_poly.pdbx_seq_one_letter_code
_entity_poly.pdbx_strand_id
1 'polypeptide(L)'
;MHPSGHNWEGENLKSVVCDHRQVPSNEHGSRDVDFVLGDGEALNREHPRTFEIPSREERERLKPGDLVKLLFEILRPEPEGPFAERMWVEVTEIVGDGYVGSLDNDPQVIRSVRPGGRIEFLPHHVIAIWDDGV
;
A
#
# COMPACT_ATOMS: atom_id res chain seq x y z
N MET A 1 -42.10 46.88 17.19
CA MET A 1 -43.31 46.12 16.79
C MET A 1 -43.52 46.34 15.31
N HIS A 2 -43.76 45.25 14.59
CA HIS A 2 -43.60 45.06 13.14
C HIS A 2 -44.37 46.07 12.26
N PRO A 3 -43.93 46.20 11.00
CA PRO A 3 -44.81 45.68 9.95
C PRO A 3 -44.09 44.70 9.02
N SER A 4 -44.74 43.55 8.86
CA SER A 4 -44.50 42.57 7.80
C SER A 4 -45.10 43.07 6.48
N GLY A 5 -44.49 42.64 5.38
CA GLY A 5 -45.18 42.50 4.11
C GLY A 5 -44.48 43.19 2.96
N HIS A 6 -43.58 42.47 2.28
CA HIS A 6 -43.30 42.74 0.88
C HIS A 6 -43.31 41.43 0.08
N ASN A 7 -44.20 41.46 -0.92
CA ASN A 7 -44.44 40.48 -1.97
C ASN A 7 -43.16 40.12 -2.73
N TRP A 8 -43.04 38.84 -3.10
CA TRP A 8 -42.08 38.36 -4.07
C TRP A 8 -42.81 38.16 -5.40
N GLU A 9 -42.60 39.06 -6.35
CA GLU A 9 -42.89 38.84 -7.77
C GLU A 9 -41.57 38.84 -8.53
N GLY A 10 -41.44 37.87 -9.42
CA GLY A 10 -40.16 37.42 -9.94
C GLY A 10 -39.54 38.33 -11.00
N GLU A 11 -38.23 38.21 -11.11
CA GLU A 11 -37.49 38.67 -12.28
C GLU A 11 -36.62 37.55 -12.83
N ASN A 12 -36.86 37.37 -14.13
CA ASN A 12 -36.22 36.48 -15.08
C ASN A 12 -34.82 37.03 -15.40
N LEU A 13 -33.77 36.25 -15.10
CA LEU A 13 -32.42 36.54 -15.58
C LEU A 13 -31.94 35.42 -16.51
N LYS A 14 -32.13 35.69 -17.80
CA LYS A 14 -31.29 35.19 -18.89
C LYS A 14 -29.83 35.54 -18.56
N SER A 15 -28.93 34.55 -18.58
CA SER A 15 -27.79 34.55 -19.51
C SER A 15 -26.86 33.38 -19.19
N VAL A 16 -26.82 32.47 -20.13
CA VAL A 16 -25.77 31.47 -20.34
C VAL A 16 -24.46 32.21 -20.61
N VAL A 17 -23.42 31.99 -19.78
CA VAL A 17 -22.05 31.62 -20.19
C VAL A 17 -21.38 31.03 -18.93
N CYS A 18 -21.39 29.69 -18.80
CA CYS A 18 -20.50 29.04 -17.85
C CYS A 18 -19.11 28.96 -18.48
N ASP A 19 -18.17 29.66 -17.87
CA ASP A 19 -16.74 29.67 -18.17
C ASP A 19 -16.21 28.22 -18.25
N HIS A 20 -15.90 27.76 -19.46
CA HIS A 20 -15.29 26.47 -19.77
C HIS A 20 -13.81 26.47 -19.36
N ARG A 21 -13.53 26.61 -18.07
CA ARG A 21 -12.26 26.10 -17.55
C ARG A 21 -12.36 24.60 -17.50
N GLN A 22 -11.87 23.98 -18.56
CA GLN A 22 -11.47 22.57 -18.57
C GLN A 22 -10.47 22.39 -17.42
N VAL A 23 -10.96 21.92 -16.29
CA VAL A 23 -10.13 21.22 -15.31
C VAL A 23 -9.64 19.95 -16.01
N PRO A 24 -8.33 19.71 -16.14
CA PRO A 24 -7.89 18.39 -16.53
C PRO A 24 -8.26 17.45 -15.39
N SER A 25 -9.30 16.64 -15.63
CA SER A 25 -9.54 15.40 -14.93
C SER A 25 -8.33 14.51 -15.17
N ASN A 26 -7.26 14.68 -14.39
CA ASN A 26 -6.33 13.58 -14.23
C ASN A 26 -6.98 12.64 -13.21
N GLU A 27 -7.86 11.82 -13.76
CA GLU A 27 -8.43 10.65 -13.14
C GLU A 27 -7.32 9.95 -12.37
N HIS A 28 -7.50 9.87 -11.06
CA HIS A 28 -6.64 9.17 -10.15
C HIS A 28 -6.48 7.76 -10.70
N GLY A 29 -5.34 7.51 -11.34
CA GLY A 29 -4.97 6.18 -11.82
C GLY A 29 -4.94 5.28 -10.60
N SER A 30 -6.04 4.57 -10.36
CA SER A 30 -6.03 3.35 -9.59
C SER A 30 -5.03 2.47 -10.31
N ARG A 31 -3.79 2.45 -9.84
CA ARG A 31 -2.85 1.40 -10.20
C ARG A 31 -3.58 0.14 -9.79
N ASP A 32 -4.01 -0.67 -10.73
CA ASP A 32 -4.45 -2.02 -10.44
C ASP A 32 -3.29 -2.68 -9.68
N VAL A 33 -3.45 -2.79 -8.36
CA VAL A 33 -2.52 -3.53 -7.52
C VAL A 33 -2.69 -4.99 -7.90
N ASP A 34 -1.59 -5.65 -8.24
CA ASP A 34 -1.59 -7.06 -8.66
C ASP A 34 -1.07 -7.99 -7.55
N PHE A 35 -0.88 -7.46 -6.33
CA PHE A 35 -0.45 -8.20 -5.16
C PHE A 35 -1.13 -7.77 -3.85
N VAL A 36 -1.04 -8.63 -2.85
CA VAL A 36 -1.23 -8.33 -1.42
C VAL A 36 -0.04 -8.86 -0.61
N LEU A 37 0.20 -8.33 0.59
CA LEU A 37 1.23 -8.88 1.46
C LEU A 37 0.67 -10.08 2.24
N GLY A 38 1.40 -11.19 2.21
CA GLY A 38 1.04 -12.39 2.95
C GLY A 38 1.33 -12.26 4.44
N ASP A 39 0.51 -12.92 5.26
CA ASP A 39 0.68 -12.98 6.71
C ASP A 39 1.70 -14.08 7.08
N GLY A 40 2.92 -13.66 7.41
CA GLY A 40 3.99 -14.56 7.80
C GLY A 40 3.71 -15.31 9.10
N GLU A 41 2.99 -14.71 10.05
CA GLU A 41 2.60 -15.38 11.30
C GLU A 41 1.56 -16.46 11.04
N ALA A 42 0.61 -16.21 10.14
CA ALA A 42 -0.37 -17.22 9.72
C ALA A 42 0.31 -18.41 9.05
N LEU A 43 1.22 -18.15 8.10
CA LEU A 43 1.98 -19.20 7.41
C LEU A 43 2.88 -19.99 8.36
N ASN A 44 3.54 -19.33 9.32
CA ASN A 44 4.31 -20.02 10.34
C ASN A 44 3.41 -20.91 11.22
N ARG A 45 2.23 -20.44 11.61
CA ARG A 45 1.28 -21.23 12.42
C ARG A 45 0.75 -22.45 11.66
N GLU A 46 0.52 -22.33 10.36
CA GLU A 46 0.08 -23.44 9.50
C GLU A 46 1.22 -24.43 9.19
N HIS A 47 2.45 -23.92 9.06
CA HIS A 47 3.62 -24.69 8.62
C HIS A 47 4.86 -24.47 9.51
N PRO A 48 4.79 -24.71 10.83
CA PRO A 48 5.81 -24.27 11.78
C PRO A 48 7.17 -24.96 11.63
N ARG A 49 7.21 -26.12 10.97
CA ARG A 49 8.46 -26.88 10.74
C ARG A 49 9.20 -26.48 9.46
N THR A 50 8.53 -25.78 8.55
CA THR A 50 9.05 -25.49 7.20
C THR A 50 8.97 -24.01 6.85
N PHE A 51 8.32 -23.20 7.68
CA PHE A 51 8.16 -21.77 7.48
C PHE A 51 8.55 -21.04 8.76
N GLU A 52 9.85 -21.00 9.06
CA GLU A 52 10.38 -20.22 10.18
C GLU A 52 10.32 -18.73 9.86
N ILE A 53 10.02 -17.91 10.87
CA ILE A 53 10.01 -16.45 10.79
C ILE A 53 10.77 -15.88 11.99
N PRO A 54 11.26 -14.63 11.90
CA PRO A 54 11.86 -13.96 13.05
C PRO A 54 10.88 -13.85 14.21
N SER A 55 11.40 -13.79 15.43
CA SER A 55 10.59 -13.64 16.63
C SER A 55 9.75 -12.36 16.57
N ARG A 56 8.68 -12.33 17.36
CA ARG A 56 7.84 -11.13 17.48
C ARG A 56 8.65 -9.90 17.90
N GLU A 57 9.55 -10.07 18.86
CA GLU A 57 10.39 -8.98 19.38
C GLU A 57 11.31 -8.40 18.30
N GLU A 58 11.89 -9.24 17.44
CA GLU A 58 12.71 -8.78 16.32
C GLU A 58 11.87 -8.00 15.29
N ARG A 59 10.68 -8.51 14.95
CA ARG A 59 9.79 -7.88 13.95
C ARG A 59 9.16 -6.58 14.44
N GLU A 60 8.93 -6.42 15.74
CA GLU A 60 8.39 -5.18 16.34
C GLU A 60 9.47 -4.11 16.60
N ARG A 61 10.77 -4.46 16.52
CA ARG A 61 11.91 -3.55 16.80
C ARG A 61 12.69 -3.13 15.56
N LEU A 62 12.10 -3.28 14.38
CA LEU A 62 12.72 -2.81 13.15
C LEU A 62 12.96 -1.30 13.18
N LYS A 63 14.10 -0.88 12.62
CA LYS A 63 14.51 0.52 12.47
C LYS A 63 14.80 0.85 11.01
N PRO A 64 14.75 2.13 10.62
CA PRO A 64 15.20 2.54 9.30
C PRO A 64 16.61 2.03 8.99
N GLY A 65 16.80 1.50 7.78
CA GLY A 65 18.02 0.82 7.32
C GLY A 65 18.02 -0.70 7.52
N ASP A 66 17.12 -1.27 8.33
CA ASP A 66 16.97 -2.73 8.39
C ASP A 66 16.40 -3.26 7.06
N LEU A 67 16.93 -4.39 6.59
CA LEU A 67 16.43 -5.05 5.37
C LEU A 67 15.57 -6.25 5.76
N VAL A 68 14.31 -6.26 5.31
CA VAL A 68 13.34 -7.31 5.64
C VAL A 68 12.81 -7.99 4.40
N LYS A 69 12.51 -9.28 4.50
CA LYS A 69 11.88 -10.03 3.43
C LYS A 69 10.39 -10.15 3.71
N LEU A 70 9.58 -9.82 2.70
CA LEU A 70 8.13 -9.94 2.73
C LEU A 70 7.67 -10.94 1.67
N LEU A 71 6.45 -11.46 1.84
CA LEU A 71 5.76 -12.29 0.85
C LEU A 71 4.72 -11.43 0.10
N PHE A 72 4.85 -11.33 -1.22
CA PHE A 72 3.92 -10.63 -2.10
C PHE A 72 3.08 -11.65 -2.85
N GLU A 73 1.86 -11.89 -2.40
CA GLU A 73 0.91 -12.84 -3.00
C GLU A 73 0.26 -12.21 -4.23
N ILE A 74 0.36 -12.89 -5.37
CA ILE A 74 -0.15 -12.41 -6.65
C ILE A 74 -1.67 -12.64 -6.69
N LEU A 75 -2.44 -11.58 -6.94
CA LEU A 75 -3.92 -11.64 -6.89
C LEU A 75 -4.53 -12.45 -8.05
N ARG A 76 -3.85 -12.47 -9.21
CA ARG A 76 -4.30 -13.18 -10.42
C ARG A 76 -3.11 -13.92 -11.04
N PRO A 77 -2.64 -15.00 -10.40
CA PRO A 77 -1.49 -15.76 -10.90
C PRO A 77 -1.89 -16.50 -12.18
N GLU A 78 -0.97 -16.60 -13.13
CA GLU A 78 -1.15 -17.47 -14.29
C GLU A 78 -1.13 -18.95 -13.84
N PRO A 79 -1.82 -19.88 -14.55
CA PRO A 79 -1.95 -21.28 -14.11
C PRO A 79 -0.62 -22.00 -13.86
N GLU A 80 0.43 -21.64 -14.60
CA GLU A 80 1.78 -22.22 -14.48
C GLU A 80 2.78 -21.24 -13.85
N GLY A 81 2.30 -20.08 -13.39
CA GLY A 81 3.10 -19.02 -12.78
C GLY A 81 3.29 -19.18 -11.27
N PRO A 82 4.15 -18.37 -10.67
CA PRO A 82 4.26 -18.31 -9.22
C PRO A 82 2.97 -17.73 -8.62
N PHE A 83 2.61 -18.20 -7.43
CA PHE A 83 1.52 -17.62 -6.63
C PHE A 83 1.97 -16.42 -5.79
N ALA A 84 3.28 -16.27 -5.57
CA ALA A 84 3.84 -15.18 -4.78
C ALA A 84 5.31 -14.92 -5.15
N GLU A 85 5.78 -13.71 -4.86
CA GLU A 85 7.19 -13.34 -4.89
C GLU A 85 7.69 -13.04 -3.47
N ARG A 86 8.93 -13.43 -3.15
CA ARG A 86 9.57 -13.11 -1.86
C ARG A 86 10.63 -12.05 -2.11
N MET A 87 10.41 -10.84 -1.63
CA MET A 87 11.23 -9.70 -1.99
C MET A 87 11.77 -8.99 -0.75
N TRP A 88 12.97 -8.44 -0.87
CA TRP A 88 13.57 -7.60 0.16
C TRP A 88 13.03 -6.17 0.08
N VAL A 89 12.84 -5.57 1.24
CA VAL A 89 12.38 -4.20 1.45
C VAL A 89 13.27 -3.57 2.52
N GLU A 90 13.89 -2.45 2.21
CA GLU A 90 14.61 -1.64 3.19
C GLU A 90 13.61 -0.81 3.98
N VAL A 91 13.63 -0.89 5.31
CA VAL A 91 12.80 -0.02 6.16
C VAL A 91 13.28 1.42 6.02
N THR A 92 12.38 2.34 5.71
CA THR A 92 12.70 3.77 5.59
C THR A 92 12.08 4.59 6.71
N GLU A 93 10.90 4.19 7.20
CA GLU A 93 10.17 4.92 8.24
C GLU A 93 9.38 3.99 9.15
N ILE A 94 9.15 4.42 10.39
CA ILE A 94 8.23 3.78 11.35
C ILE A 94 6.98 4.65 11.42
N VAL A 95 5.80 4.05 11.18
CA VAL A 95 4.51 4.77 11.14
C VAL A 95 3.47 4.03 11.98
N GLY A 96 3.14 4.59 13.14
CA GLY A 96 2.26 3.92 14.11
C GLY A 96 2.85 2.59 14.57
N ASP A 97 2.07 1.52 14.45
CA ASP A 97 2.48 0.14 14.76
C ASP A 97 3.08 -0.60 13.55
N GLY A 98 3.36 0.12 12.46
CA GLY A 98 3.85 -0.44 11.20
C GLY A 98 5.05 0.30 10.64
N TYR A 99 5.38 -0.05 9.40
CA TYR A 99 6.57 0.40 8.71
C TYR A 99 6.24 0.84 7.29
N VAL A 100 7.06 1.75 6.80
CA VAL A 100 7.19 2.06 5.38
C VAL A 100 8.58 1.63 4.96
N GLY A 101 8.68 1.01 3.79
CA GLY A 101 9.96 0.66 3.20
C GLY A 101 10.02 0.86 1.70
N SER A 102 11.24 0.75 1.19
CA SER A 102 11.59 0.83 -0.23
C SER A 102 11.92 -0.57 -0.75
N LEU A 103 11.29 -0.99 -1.84
CA LEU A 103 11.56 -2.29 -2.45
C LEU A 103 13.01 -2.37 -2.94
N ASP A 104 13.78 -3.32 -2.40
CA ASP A 104 15.19 -3.60 -2.75
C ASP A 104 15.33 -4.89 -3.57
N ASN A 105 14.38 -5.09 -4.49
CA ASN A 105 14.29 -6.27 -5.32
C ASN A 105 13.69 -5.88 -6.67
N ASP A 106 14.05 -6.60 -7.75
CA ASP A 106 13.41 -6.45 -9.07
C ASP A 106 12.26 -7.45 -9.22
N PRO A 107 10.98 -7.00 -9.23
CA PRO A 107 9.84 -7.88 -9.42
C PRO A 107 9.89 -8.64 -10.74
N GLN A 108 9.53 -9.91 -10.72
CA GLN A 108 9.53 -10.76 -11.91
C GLN A 108 8.15 -10.87 -12.57
N VAL A 109 7.08 -10.89 -11.76
CA VAL A 109 5.69 -11.07 -12.22
C VAL A 109 4.83 -9.87 -11.86
N ILE A 110 4.98 -9.36 -10.64
CA ILE A 110 4.28 -8.18 -10.12
C ILE A 110 4.70 -6.94 -10.92
N ARG A 111 3.74 -6.18 -11.46
CA ARG A 111 3.98 -5.00 -12.30
C ARG A 111 3.54 -3.70 -11.65
N SER A 112 2.72 -3.77 -10.59
CA SER A 112 2.19 -2.57 -9.94
C SER A 112 3.20 -1.84 -9.06
N VAL A 113 4.36 -2.44 -8.79
CA VAL A 113 5.50 -1.86 -8.05
C VAL A 113 6.81 -2.08 -8.82
N ARG A 114 7.83 -1.27 -8.52
CA ARG A 114 9.17 -1.31 -9.12
C ARG A 114 10.23 -1.20 -8.03
N PRO A 115 11.51 -1.51 -8.30
CA PRO A 115 12.60 -1.19 -7.38
C PRO A 115 12.53 0.27 -6.92
N GLY A 116 12.78 0.51 -5.63
CA GLY A 116 12.59 1.82 -5.00
C GLY A 116 11.13 2.17 -4.68
N GLY A 117 10.18 1.28 -5.01
CA GLY A 117 8.76 1.47 -4.78
C GLY A 117 8.41 1.43 -3.30
N ARG A 118 7.48 2.30 -2.89
CA ARG A 118 7.01 2.41 -1.50
C ARG A 118 6.10 1.25 -1.12
N ILE A 119 6.44 0.55 -0.05
CA ILE A 119 5.67 -0.55 0.54
C ILE A 119 5.29 -0.18 1.97
N GLU A 120 4.02 -0.31 2.33
CA GLU A 120 3.56 -0.25 3.72
C GLU A 120 3.34 -1.67 4.25
N PHE A 121 3.81 -1.96 5.45
CA PHE A 121 3.66 -3.29 6.05
C PHE A 121 3.66 -3.24 7.57
N LEU A 122 3.08 -4.27 8.17
CA LEU A 122 3.04 -4.53 9.62
C LEU A 122 4.03 -5.64 10.02
N PRO A 123 4.42 -5.74 11.31
CA PRO A 123 5.32 -6.78 11.81
C PRO A 123 4.94 -8.21 11.40
N HIS A 124 3.66 -8.55 11.31
CA HIS A 124 3.20 -9.89 10.97
C HIS A 124 3.46 -10.29 9.49
N HIS A 125 3.79 -9.35 8.61
CA HIS A 125 4.17 -9.65 7.22
C HIS A 125 5.64 -10.03 7.07
N VAL A 126 6.47 -9.80 8.09
CA VAL A 126 7.93 -10.01 8.00
C VAL A 126 8.26 -11.48 8.12
N ILE A 127 8.86 -12.04 7.06
CA ILE A 127 9.20 -13.47 6.98
C ILE A 127 10.71 -13.75 7.12
N ALA A 128 11.56 -12.72 6.97
CA ALA A 128 12.97 -12.78 7.34
C ALA A 128 13.50 -11.36 7.60
N ILE A 129 14.57 -11.26 8.38
CA ILE A 129 15.35 -10.04 8.58
C ILE A 129 16.79 -10.36 8.14
N TRP A 130 17.42 -9.45 7.39
CA TRP A 130 18.83 -9.59 7.04
C TRP A 130 19.69 -9.34 8.28
N ASP A 131 20.65 -10.22 8.52
CA ASP A 131 21.66 -10.08 9.56
C ASP A 131 23.04 -10.03 8.89
N ASP A 132 23.79 -8.95 9.10
CA ASP A 132 25.15 -8.78 8.60
C ASP A 132 26.21 -9.41 9.53
N GLY A 133 25.79 -9.98 10.66
CA GLY A 133 26.59 -10.89 11.49
C GLY A 133 27.79 -10.23 12.17
N VAL A 134 27.67 -8.97 12.60
CA VAL A 134 28.73 -8.24 13.33
C VAL A 134 28.95 -8.72 14.76
#